data_AF-A0A8S1HJT9-F1
#
_entry.id   AF-A0A8S1HJT9-F1
#
_cell.length_a   1.000
_cell.length_b   1.000
_cell.length_c   1.000
_cell.angle_alpha   90.00
_cell.angle_beta   90.00
_cell.angle_gamma   90.00
#
_symmetry.space_group_name_H-M   'P 1'
#
loop_
_entity.id
_entity.type
_entity.pdbx_description
1 polymer ?
#
loop_
_entity_poly.entity_id
_entity_poly.type
_entity_poly.pdbx_seq_one_letter_code
_entity_poly.pdbx_strand_id
1 'polypeptide(L)'
;MFLDFVVLSSIFFSLESVKAEDLQFDSDTCGKLKGCLYFPKGCDPGSSCKIKASYVYDKPSGMMEMQLSGKISKDHFVAFGFSDDEKMGNDMVTTCFNNNGAVNASLAVNEPNVRKNNFINESGLFEVMKTGSADGFSHCHFRFPAKMPTDKFTALKRGNDVYYPLMSTGPFVNGRLAYHNSEKTIHKSTDFGVYQRKSSGEVEILESKAKVDVSETTTLYMAHGILMTFSWTVFISTGILFARHFREHWPETPIMGIKIWFHLHRTFNMIGIASMICGIVIIFIAKEWTWIGPSFSRTSEENGTWSSIHALLGATSCILAISQPLNAMLRCHPGADQRFIFNYIHRGLGFTALMLALMTIMIAAIHFESLNMTNIPLAVLVLFFIIFVLVLAGMEFLTVRRALENGPKKIAEVDDSYTGDSSSQQQQPSTAGNEEDRRTNLFLLNILIVHLSVAIIVAVIVAIHIIKSHS
;
A
#
# COMPACT_ATOMS: atom_id res chain seq x y z
N MET A 1 -26.98 86.07 7.14
CA MET A 1 -26.80 86.08 5.68
C MET A 1 -25.30 85.98 5.44
N PHE A 2 -24.85 84.83 4.90
CA PHE A 2 -23.48 84.42 4.49
C PHE A 2 -22.40 84.37 5.57
N LEU A 3 -21.98 83.20 6.09
CA LEU A 3 -21.13 82.12 5.51
C LEU A 3 -19.72 82.59 5.12
N ASP A 4 -18.78 82.43 6.06
CA ASP A 4 -17.34 82.41 5.79
C ASP A 4 -16.89 80.96 5.54
N PHE A 5 -16.25 80.77 4.38
CA PHE A 5 -15.61 79.54 3.92
C PHE A 5 -14.26 79.37 4.64
N VAL A 6 -14.14 78.33 5.47
CA VAL A 6 -12.84 77.79 5.88
C VAL A 6 -12.69 76.42 5.23
N VAL A 7 -11.75 76.32 4.30
CA VAL A 7 -11.31 75.06 3.67
C VAL A 7 -10.48 74.30 4.70
N LEU A 8 -11.05 73.24 5.28
CA LEU A 8 -10.30 72.21 5.99
C LEU A 8 -10.10 71.02 5.05
N SER A 9 -8.86 70.85 4.61
CA SER A 9 -8.39 69.66 3.90
C SER A 9 -8.36 68.49 4.88
N SER A 10 -9.35 67.60 4.76
CA SER A 10 -9.37 66.30 5.44
C SER A 10 -8.54 65.32 4.61
N ILE A 11 -7.32 65.04 5.07
CA ILE A 11 -6.53 63.88 4.62
C ILE A 11 -7.24 62.64 5.16
N PHE A 12 -8.09 62.03 4.34
CA PHE A 12 -8.56 60.68 4.55
C PHE A 12 -7.38 59.72 4.31
N PHE A 13 -6.74 59.25 5.39
CA PHE A 13 -5.99 58.01 5.33
C PHE A 13 -7.00 56.88 5.11
N SER A 14 -7.08 56.39 3.87
CA SER A 14 -7.73 55.10 3.59
C SER A 14 -6.95 54.02 4.33
N LEU A 15 -7.47 53.59 5.49
CA LEU A 15 -7.15 52.26 6.01
C LEU A 15 -7.75 51.26 5.02
N GLU A 16 -6.94 50.73 4.12
CA GLU A 16 -7.26 49.51 3.41
C GLU A 16 -7.46 48.40 4.44
N SER A 17 -8.72 48.06 4.70
CA SER A 17 -9.06 46.82 5.36
C SER A 17 -8.57 45.68 4.47
N VAL A 18 -7.48 45.04 4.86
CA VAL A 18 -7.00 43.80 4.23
C VAL A 18 -8.14 42.79 4.33
N LYS A 19 -8.73 42.42 3.19
CA LYS A 19 -9.73 41.35 3.13
C LYS A 19 -9.09 40.04 3.60
N ALA A 20 -9.84 39.25 4.36
CA ALA A 20 -9.42 37.93 4.86
C ALA A 20 -9.05 36.94 3.74
N GLU A 21 -9.56 37.15 2.51
CA GLU A 21 -9.30 36.29 1.34
C GLU A 21 -7.82 36.22 0.94
N ASP A 22 -7.05 37.30 1.07
CA ASP A 22 -5.65 37.30 0.61
C ASP A 22 -4.67 36.63 1.59
N LEU A 23 -5.12 36.17 2.76
CA LEU A 23 -4.25 35.58 3.81
C LEU A 23 -4.26 34.04 3.80
N GLN A 24 -5.14 33.43 3.00
CA GLN A 24 -5.37 31.99 3.03
C GLN A 24 -4.36 31.21 2.18
N PHE A 25 -4.08 29.97 2.62
CA PHE A 25 -3.32 29.01 1.84
C PHE A 25 -4.18 28.53 0.67
N ASP A 26 -3.83 28.96 -0.55
CA ASP A 26 -4.51 28.52 -1.76
C ASP A 26 -4.07 27.10 -2.15
N SER A 27 -4.92 26.11 -1.95
CA SER A 27 -4.66 24.71 -2.33
C SER A 27 -4.93 24.41 -3.81
N ASP A 28 -5.70 25.24 -4.52
CA ASP A 28 -6.17 24.96 -5.88
C ASP A 28 -5.06 25.10 -6.93
N THR A 29 -4.02 25.86 -6.56
CA THR A 29 -2.80 26.06 -7.35
C THR A 29 -1.71 25.02 -7.08
N CYS A 30 -1.91 24.13 -6.09
CA CYS A 30 -1.00 23.01 -5.83
C CYS A 30 -0.96 22.05 -7.03
N GLY A 31 0.24 21.62 -7.41
CA GLY A 31 0.45 20.75 -8.56
C GLY A 31 0.42 21.47 -9.92
N LYS A 32 -0.07 22.72 -9.96
CA LYS A 32 -0.17 23.53 -11.19
C LYS A 32 0.85 24.67 -11.21
N LEU A 33 0.88 25.47 -10.14
CA LEU A 33 1.76 26.65 -10.03
C LEU A 33 2.78 26.53 -8.89
N LYS A 34 2.58 25.61 -7.96
CA LYS A 34 3.46 25.42 -6.80
C LYS A 34 3.43 23.97 -6.32
N GLY A 35 4.52 23.56 -5.68
CA GLY A 35 4.58 22.29 -4.96
C GLY A 35 3.96 22.44 -3.58
N CYS A 36 3.30 21.40 -3.09
CA CYS A 36 2.62 21.43 -1.80
C CYS A 36 2.88 20.18 -0.97
N LEU A 37 2.98 20.36 0.34
CA LEU A 37 3.23 19.32 1.34
C LEU A 37 2.24 19.47 2.49
N TYR A 38 1.70 18.35 2.95
CA TYR A 38 0.60 18.31 3.91
C TYR A 38 0.86 17.34 5.05
N PHE A 39 0.41 17.70 6.25
CA PHE A 39 0.44 16.83 7.43
C PHE A 39 -0.90 16.84 8.16
N PRO A 40 -1.47 15.69 8.56
CA PRO A 40 -1.00 14.32 8.30
C PRO A 40 -0.95 13.96 6.81
N LYS A 41 -0.16 12.96 6.43
CA LYS A 41 -0.08 12.54 5.02
C LYS A 41 -1.47 12.12 4.53
N GLY A 42 -1.90 12.64 3.37
CA GLY A 42 -3.20 12.32 2.77
C GLY A 42 -4.39 13.10 3.36
N CYS A 43 -4.14 14.06 4.25
CA CYS A 43 -5.20 14.93 4.76
C CYS A 43 -5.81 15.82 3.67
N ASP A 44 -7.06 16.21 3.88
CA ASP A 44 -7.76 17.22 3.08
C ASP A 44 -7.32 18.64 3.49
N PRO A 45 -6.80 19.46 2.55
CA PRO A 45 -6.30 20.82 2.84
C PRO A 45 -7.33 21.78 3.45
N GLY A 46 -8.61 21.56 3.17
CA GLY A 46 -9.72 22.38 3.64
C GLY A 46 -10.19 22.05 5.05
N SER A 47 -10.07 20.78 5.48
CA SER A 47 -10.73 20.32 6.71
C SER A 47 -9.83 19.61 7.73
N SER A 48 -8.88 18.78 7.30
CA SER A 48 -8.19 17.83 8.20
C SER A 48 -6.67 18.01 8.31
N CYS A 49 -6.07 18.82 7.43
CA CYS A 49 -4.64 19.12 7.52
C CYS A 49 -4.30 20.01 8.72
N LYS A 50 -3.25 19.64 9.45
CA LYS A 50 -2.69 20.39 10.58
C LYS A 50 -1.57 21.32 10.16
N ILE A 51 -0.74 20.89 9.20
CA ILE A 51 0.32 21.69 8.60
C ILE A 51 0.17 21.67 7.08
N LYS A 52 0.31 22.84 6.46
CA LYS A 52 0.28 23.04 5.02
C LYS A 52 1.50 23.87 4.62
N ALA A 53 2.31 23.35 3.71
CA ALA A 53 3.44 24.06 3.14
C ALA A 53 3.31 24.09 1.62
N SER A 54 3.69 25.20 1.00
CA SER A 54 3.86 25.29 -0.45
C SER A 54 5.16 26.00 -0.80
N TYR A 55 5.68 25.70 -1.97
CA TYR A 55 6.93 26.26 -2.48
C TYR A 55 6.88 26.47 -3.98
N VAL A 56 7.56 27.53 -4.44
CA VAL A 56 7.84 27.80 -5.84
C VAL A 56 9.15 28.54 -5.96
N TYR A 57 9.99 28.15 -6.92
CA TYR A 57 11.24 28.85 -7.20
C TYR A 57 11.01 29.98 -8.19
N ASP A 58 11.30 31.21 -7.79
CA ASP A 58 11.24 32.38 -8.65
C ASP A 58 12.59 32.60 -9.36
N LYS A 59 12.70 32.05 -10.58
CA LYS A 59 13.95 32.01 -11.33
C LYS A 59 14.55 33.39 -11.65
N PRO A 60 13.77 34.42 -12.01
CA PRO A 60 14.29 35.77 -12.23
C PRO A 60 14.93 36.41 -10.99
N SER A 61 14.32 36.25 -9.81
CA SER A 61 14.83 36.84 -8.57
C SER A 61 15.85 35.96 -7.86
N GLY A 62 15.91 34.66 -8.20
CA GLY A 62 16.75 33.70 -7.49
C GLY A 62 16.22 33.36 -6.09
N MET A 63 14.95 33.66 -5.81
CA MET A 63 14.33 33.47 -4.50
C MET A 63 13.44 32.22 -4.49
N MET A 64 13.43 31.52 -3.36
CA MET A 64 12.42 30.52 -3.03
C MET A 64 11.27 31.23 -2.32
N GLU A 65 10.05 31.11 -2.87
CA GLU A 65 8.84 31.65 -2.25
C GLU A 65 8.06 30.51 -1.60
N MET A 66 7.67 30.69 -0.33
CA MET A 66 6.98 29.66 0.45
C MET A 66 5.80 30.22 1.23
N GLN A 67 4.76 29.39 1.34
CA GLN A 67 3.69 29.60 2.32
C GLN A 67 3.73 28.45 3.33
N LEU A 68 3.77 28.78 4.61
CA LEU A 68 3.74 27.84 5.71
C LEU A 68 2.56 28.18 6.62
N SER A 69 1.65 27.22 6.80
CA SER A 69 0.44 27.38 7.61
C SER A 69 0.33 26.24 8.60
N GLY A 70 0.02 26.55 9.86
CA GLY A 70 -0.12 25.57 10.93
C GLY A 70 -1.32 25.86 11.81
N LYS A 71 -2.04 24.81 12.23
CA LYS A 71 -3.10 24.90 13.24
C LYS A 71 -2.47 25.02 14.63
N ILE A 72 -1.93 26.19 14.92
CA ILE A 72 -1.17 26.48 16.15
C ILE A 72 -1.89 27.54 16.99
N SER A 73 -1.81 27.38 18.31
CA SER A 73 -2.35 28.35 19.28
C SER A 73 -1.34 29.46 19.58
N LYS A 74 -1.71 30.36 20.49
CA LYS A 74 -0.81 31.38 21.04
C LYS A 74 0.47 30.74 21.59
N ASP A 75 1.60 31.39 21.37
CA ASP A 75 2.92 30.96 21.88
C ASP A 75 3.33 29.56 21.36
N HIS A 76 2.98 29.27 20.12
CA HIS A 76 3.38 28.07 19.39
C HIS A 76 3.97 28.43 18.02
N PHE A 77 4.70 27.48 17.43
CA PHE A 77 5.26 27.58 16.10
C PHE A 77 4.90 26.37 15.24
N VAL A 78 4.97 26.57 13.93
CA VAL A 78 5.12 25.54 12.92
C VAL A 78 6.45 25.75 12.21
N ALA A 79 7.20 24.67 12.01
CA ALA A 79 8.53 24.70 11.42
C ALA A 79 8.60 23.80 10.19
N PHE A 80 9.42 24.22 9.22
CA PHE A 80 9.75 23.49 8.01
C PHE A 80 11.28 23.39 7.90
N GLY A 81 11.81 22.18 8.04
CA GLY A 81 13.24 21.87 7.94
C GLY A 81 13.63 21.33 6.57
N PHE A 82 14.76 21.79 6.06
CA PHE A 82 15.44 21.27 4.88
C PHE A 82 16.59 20.38 5.37
N SER A 83 16.35 19.07 5.46
CA SER A 83 17.35 18.11 5.96
C SER A 83 17.91 17.25 4.83
N ASP A 84 19.20 16.95 4.90
CA ASP A 84 19.90 16.04 3.99
C ASP A 84 19.56 14.57 4.24
N ASP A 85 18.92 14.26 5.37
CA ASP A 85 18.49 12.93 5.76
C ASP A 85 17.12 12.94 6.47
N GLU A 86 16.64 11.79 6.90
CA GLU A 86 15.37 11.65 7.62
C GLU A 86 15.46 12.07 9.12
N LYS A 87 16.58 12.68 9.54
CA LYS A 87 16.84 13.07 10.93
C LYS A 87 16.96 14.58 11.03
N MET A 88 16.69 15.08 12.23
CA MET A 88 17.00 16.46 12.56
C MET A 88 18.48 16.58 12.91
N GLY A 89 19.22 17.28 12.07
CA GLY A 89 20.65 17.47 12.19
C GLY A 89 21.02 18.95 12.09
N ASN A 90 22.02 19.25 11.27
CA ASN A 90 22.43 20.62 10.96
C ASN A 90 21.58 21.15 9.79
N ASP A 91 20.30 21.42 10.07
CA ASP A 91 19.31 21.72 9.03
C ASP A 91 18.96 23.20 9.01
N MET A 92 18.66 23.72 7.82
CA MET A 92 18.01 25.01 7.66
C MET A 92 16.53 24.87 7.99
N VAL A 93 15.99 25.79 8.78
CA VAL A 93 14.61 25.74 9.25
C VAL A 93 13.91 27.07 9.00
N THR A 94 12.81 27.06 8.27
CA THR A 94 11.89 28.20 8.20
C THR A 94 10.76 28.00 9.19
N THR A 95 10.29 29.09 9.80
CA THR A 95 9.32 29.02 10.89
C THR A 95 8.24 30.05 10.73
N CYS A 96 7.03 29.67 11.16
CA CYS A 96 5.89 30.55 11.37
C CYS A 96 5.45 30.38 12.81
N PHE A 97 5.48 31.44 13.61
CA PHE A 97 5.20 31.38 15.04
C PHE A 97 4.25 32.48 15.48
N ASN A 98 3.42 32.14 16.45
CA ASN A 98 2.51 33.07 17.10
C ASN A 98 3.15 33.51 18.41
N ASN A 99 3.61 34.75 18.49
CA ASN A 99 4.16 35.34 19.70
C ASN A 99 3.14 36.30 20.31
N ASN A 100 2.55 35.90 21.43
CA ASN A 100 1.56 36.70 22.14
C ASN A 100 0.37 37.19 21.27
N GLY A 101 -0.05 36.39 20.29
CA GLY A 101 -1.15 36.70 19.35
C GLY A 101 -0.69 37.29 18.01
N ALA A 102 0.55 37.74 17.89
CA ALA A 102 1.12 38.23 16.64
C ALA A 102 1.81 37.09 15.88
N VAL A 103 1.44 36.89 14.61
CA VAL A 103 2.05 35.87 13.75
C VAL A 103 3.24 36.46 13.01
N ASN A 104 4.41 35.83 13.18
CA ASN A 104 5.66 36.21 12.54
C ASN A 104 6.30 35.00 11.88
N ALA A 105 7.19 35.26 10.92
CA ALA A 105 8.01 34.24 10.29
C ALA A 105 9.49 34.56 10.47
N SER A 106 10.32 33.52 10.56
CA SER A 106 11.77 33.69 10.65
C SER A 106 12.52 32.47 10.13
N LEU A 107 13.79 32.67 9.82
CA LEU A 107 14.74 31.66 9.43
C LEU A 107 15.62 31.28 10.64
N ALA A 108 15.90 30.00 10.79
CA ALA A 108 16.79 29.47 11.80
C ALA A 108 17.64 28.32 11.24
N VAL A 109 18.69 27.96 11.98
CA VAL A 109 19.47 26.74 11.74
C VAL A 109 19.51 25.91 13.02
N ASN A 110 19.34 24.60 12.86
CA ASN A 110 19.49 23.65 13.96
C ASN A 110 20.97 23.42 14.28
N GLU A 111 21.30 23.46 15.57
CA GLU A 111 22.61 23.03 16.06
C GLU A 111 22.65 21.50 16.18
N PRO A 112 23.60 20.83 15.49
CA PRO A 112 23.68 19.38 15.50
C PRO A 112 23.93 18.86 16.92
N ASN A 113 23.13 17.86 17.35
CA ASN A 113 23.22 17.19 18.65
C ASN A 113 22.90 18.05 19.90
N VAL A 114 22.51 19.32 19.74
CA VAL A 114 22.26 20.23 20.89
C VAL A 114 20.76 20.49 21.12
N ARG A 115 19.88 20.04 20.21
CA ARG A 115 18.42 20.30 20.23
C ARG A 115 18.10 21.79 20.42
N LYS A 116 18.89 22.63 19.77
CA LYS A 116 18.82 24.08 19.82
C LYS A 116 18.77 24.62 18.39
N ASN A 117 18.07 25.73 18.22
CA ASN A 117 18.06 26.51 16.98
C ASN A 117 18.68 27.89 17.24
N ASN A 118 19.28 28.45 16.20
CA ASN A 118 19.71 29.83 16.18
C ASN A 118 18.98 30.55 15.05
N PHE A 119 18.26 31.62 15.40
CA PHE A 119 17.64 32.49 14.40
C PHE A 119 18.71 33.23 13.59
N ILE A 120 18.49 33.33 12.30
CA ILE A 120 19.31 34.08 11.36
C ILE A 120 18.60 35.40 11.08
N ASN A 121 19.17 36.50 11.58
CA ASN A 121 18.63 37.85 11.44
C ASN A 121 19.54 38.72 10.57
N GLU A 122 19.85 38.25 9.36
CA GLU A 122 20.65 38.99 8.38
C GLU A 122 19.73 39.64 7.34
N SER A 123 19.93 40.95 7.11
CA SER A 123 19.16 41.71 6.12
C SER A 123 19.30 41.10 4.72
N GLY A 124 18.17 40.87 4.05
CA GLY A 124 18.13 40.32 2.69
C GLY A 124 18.17 38.79 2.60
N LEU A 125 18.27 38.06 3.72
CA LEU A 125 18.22 36.59 3.71
C LEU A 125 16.82 36.00 3.89
N PHE A 126 15.89 36.77 4.43
CA PHE A 126 14.53 36.32 4.68
C PHE A 126 13.57 37.49 4.62
N GLU A 127 12.60 37.42 3.71
CA GLU A 127 11.63 38.47 3.45
C GLU A 127 10.23 37.97 3.75
N VAL A 128 9.59 38.58 4.74
CA VAL A 128 8.21 38.26 5.12
C VAL A 128 7.27 39.07 4.24
N MET A 129 6.50 38.38 3.41
CA MET A 129 5.52 38.98 2.49
C MET A 129 4.20 39.25 3.21
N LYS A 130 3.72 38.24 3.95
CA LYS A 130 2.44 38.32 4.66
C LYS A 130 2.38 37.37 5.83
N THR A 131 1.80 37.80 6.95
CA THR A 131 1.51 36.94 8.09
C THR A 131 0.15 37.27 8.70
N GLY A 132 -0.43 36.32 9.41
CA GLY A 132 -1.66 36.54 10.16
C GLY A 132 -2.32 35.25 10.61
N SER A 133 -3.46 35.38 11.29
CA SER A 133 -4.28 34.25 11.70
C SER A 133 -5.63 34.28 10.99
N ALA A 134 -6.01 33.18 10.34
CA ALA A 134 -7.30 33.00 9.68
C ALA A 134 -7.74 31.54 9.80
N ASP A 135 -9.04 31.27 9.93
CA ASP A 135 -9.63 29.92 9.92
C ASP A 135 -9.02 28.94 10.94
N GLY A 136 -8.51 29.46 12.06
CA GLY A 136 -7.83 28.66 13.10
C GLY A 136 -6.39 28.25 12.76
N PHE A 137 -5.81 28.83 11.71
CA PHE A 137 -4.41 28.65 11.32
C PHE A 137 -3.63 29.96 11.51
N SER A 138 -2.35 29.82 11.86
CA SER A 138 -1.36 30.88 11.63
C SER A 138 -0.77 30.68 10.25
N HIS A 139 -0.81 31.71 9.42
CA HIS A 139 -0.33 31.75 8.04
C HIS A 139 0.89 32.64 7.93
N CYS A 140 1.92 32.13 7.27
CA CYS A 140 3.11 32.90 6.91
C CYS A 140 3.44 32.69 5.44
N HIS A 141 3.65 33.78 4.73
CA HIS A 141 4.13 33.85 3.35
C HIS A 141 5.42 34.63 3.36
N PHE A 142 6.49 34.00 2.90
CA PHE A 142 7.84 34.56 2.93
C PHE A 142 8.64 34.06 1.74
N ARG A 143 9.77 34.72 1.49
CA ARG A 143 10.76 34.30 0.50
C ARG A 143 12.18 34.46 1.01
N PHE A 144 13.09 33.65 0.48
CA PHE A 144 14.50 33.66 0.86
C PHE A 144 15.37 33.25 -0.34
N PRO A 145 16.66 33.61 -0.36
CA PRO A 145 17.55 33.22 -1.45
C PRO A 145 17.59 31.71 -1.64
N ALA A 146 17.42 31.26 -2.88
CA ALA A 146 17.50 29.84 -3.19
C ALA A 146 18.90 29.27 -2.94
N LYS A 147 19.94 30.11 -3.03
CA LYS A 147 21.30 29.81 -2.60
C LYS A 147 21.67 30.81 -1.50
N MET A 148 21.90 30.32 -0.28
CA MET A 148 22.29 31.20 0.82
C MET A 148 23.73 31.67 0.65
N PRO A 149 24.10 32.87 1.15
CA PRO A 149 25.49 33.33 1.09
C PRO A 149 26.46 32.47 1.89
N THR A 150 25.96 31.68 2.84
CA THR A 150 26.74 30.62 3.46
C THR A 150 26.75 29.40 2.52
N ASP A 151 27.93 28.92 2.11
CA ASP A 151 28.06 27.72 1.26
C ASP A 151 27.47 26.44 1.90
N LYS A 152 27.00 26.54 3.14
CA LYS A 152 26.42 25.44 3.92
C LYS A 152 24.96 25.13 3.55
N PHE A 153 24.20 26.08 3.00
CA PHE A 153 22.77 25.91 2.77
C PHE A 153 22.33 26.42 1.39
N THR A 154 21.62 25.58 0.64
CA THR A 154 20.95 25.94 -0.61
C THR A 154 19.56 25.34 -0.58
N ALA A 155 18.49 26.08 -0.88
CA ALA A 155 17.13 25.53 -0.98
C ALA A 155 16.96 24.64 -2.23
N LEU A 156 17.80 24.87 -3.24
CA LEU A 156 17.80 24.12 -4.50
C LEU A 156 18.95 23.12 -4.50
N LYS A 157 18.64 21.88 -4.11
CA LYS A 157 19.45 20.71 -4.43
C LYS A 157 18.70 19.86 -5.48
N ARG A 158 19.45 19.13 -6.32
CA ARG A 158 18.91 18.32 -7.43
C ARG A 158 19.66 17.00 -7.54
N GLY A 159 19.04 16.00 -8.15
CA GLY A 159 19.67 14.70 -8.35
C GLY A 159 19.74 13.90 -7.05
N ASN A 160 20.92 13.40 -6.69
CA ASN A 160 21.10 12.57 -5.48
C ASN A 160 21.12 13.38 -4.17
N ASP A 161 21.21 14.70 -4.24
CA ASP A 161 21.39 15.57 -3.07
C ASP A 161 20.10 16.27 -2.61
N VAL A 162 18.93 15.85 -3.07
CA VAL A 162 17.62 16.46 -2.72
C VAL A 162 17.26 16.26 -1.24
N TYR A 163 16.64 17.28 -0.63
CA TYR A 163 16.31 17.26 0.79
C TYR A 163 15.09 16.40 1.15
N TYR A 164 15.07 15.92 2.38
CA TYR A 164 13.92 15.41 3.10
C TYR A 164 13.23 16.55 3.85
N PRO A 165 12.01 16.96 3.45
CA PRO A 165 11.28 18.00 4.17
C PRO A 165 10.81 17.50 5.53
N LEU A 166 11.15 18.23 6.57
CA LEU A 166 10.73 17.95 7.95
C LEU A 166 9.68 18.99 8.37
N MET A 167 8.53 18.57 8.87
CA MET A 167 7.53 19.49 9.41
C MET A 167 7.17 19.15 10.85
N SER A 168 7.00 20.19 11.68
CA SER A 168 6.62 20.01 13.08
C SER A 168 5.85 21.22 13.62
N THR A 169 5.08 21.00 14.70
CA THR A 169 4.57 22.07 15.56
C THR A 169 5.16 21.97 16.96
N GLY A 170 5.34 23.10 17.64
CA GLY A 170 5.85 23.08 19.00
C GLY A 170 5.67 24.40 19.75
N PRO A 171 6.03 24.46 21.04
CA PRO A 171 5.89 25.67 21.84
C PRO A 171 6.92 26.74 21.44
N PHE A 172 6.49 27.99 21.37
CA PHE A 172 7.35 29.16 21.20
C PHE A 172 7.43 29.91 22.53
N VAL A 173 8.55 29.72 23.26
CA VAL A 173 8.68 30.21 24.64
C VAL A 173 9.97 30.99 24.78
N ASN A 174 9.91 32.16 25.44
CA ASN A 174 11.06 33.03 25.68
C ASN A 174 11.84 33.39 24.39
N GLY A 175 11.11 33.62 23.29
CA GLY A 175 11.71 33.97 22.01
C GLY A 175 12.48 32.83 21.35
N ARG A 176 12.19 31.56 21.68
CA ARG A 176 12.87 30.37 21.13
C ARG A 176 11.85 29.33 20.68
N LEU A 177 12.20 28.56 19.64
CA LEU A 177 11.46 27.36 19.26
C LEU A 177 11.85 26.25 20.26
N ALA A 178 10.93 25.86 21.13
CA ALA A 178 11.15 24.79 22.09
C ALA A 178 11.08 23.41 21.41
N TYR A 179 11.40 22.36 22.17
CA TYR A 179 11.33 20.98 21.68
C TYR A 179 9.90 20.61 21.26
N HIS A 180 9.74 20.11 20.03
CA HIS A 180 8.48 19.65 19.47
C HIS A 180 8.34 18.13 19.66
N ASN A 181 7.52 17.71 20.62
CA ASN A 181 7.28 16.28 20.87
C ASN A 181 5.99 15.75 20.22
N SER A 182 5.13 16.65 19.72
CA SER A 182 3.86 16.37 19.08
C SER A 182 3.88 16.77 17.61
N GLU A 183 3.02 16.15 16.79
CA GLU A 183 2.72 16.59 15.41
C GLU A 183 3.96 16.86 14.53
N LYS A 184 4.73 15.80 14.28
CA LYS A 184 5.92 15.82 13.42
C LYS A 184 5.80 14.83 12.27
N THR A 185 6.41 15.16 11.15
CA THR A 185 6.47 14.30 9.96
C THR A 185 7.75 14.49 9.18
N ILE A 186 8.16 13.41 8.52
CA ILE A 186 9.23 13.38 7.53
C ILE A 186 8.56 13.12 6.19
N HIS A 187 8.79 13.99 5.21
CA HIS A 187 8.33 13.79 3.84
C HIS A 187 9.39 13.04 3.04
N LYS A 188 8.94 12.40 1.95
CA LYS A 188 9.85 11.85 0.94
C LYS A 188 10.75 12.95 0.41
N SER A 189 11.94 12.54 -0.04
CA SER A 189 12.88 13.45 -0.68
C SER A 189 12.22 14.25 -1.80
N THR A 190 12.45 15.55 -1.83
CA THR A 190 11.71 16.53 -2.65
C THR A 190 12.66 17.44 -3.43
N ASP A 191 12.49 17.51 -4.75
CA ASP A 191 13.17 18.47 -5.63
C ASP A 191 12.39 19.80 -5.63
N PHE A 192 12.82 20.75 -4.80
CA PHE A 192 12.20 22.08 -4.71
C PHE A 192 12.34 22.93 -5.99
N GLY A 193 13.15 22.49 -6.96
CA GLY A 193 13.34 23.15 -8.25
C GLY A 193 12.37 22.69 -9.33
N VAL A 194 11.37 21.86 -9.03
CA VAL A 194 10.36 21.39 -9.99
C VAL A 194 9.46 22.51 -10.49
N TYR A 195 8.95 23.35 -9.58
CA TYR A 195 8.06 24.46 -9.92
C TYR A 195 8.87 25.74 -10.05
N GLN A 196 9.01 26.26 -11.28
CA GLN A 196 9.81 27.45 -11.56
C GLN A 196 8.98 28.56 -12.19
N ARG A 197 8.89 29.72 -11.54
CA ARG A 197 8.31 30.93 -12.14
C ARG A 197 9.33 31.54 -13.12
N LYS A 198 8.89 31.81 -14.36
CA LYS A 198 9.67 32.47 -15.41
C LYS A 198 9.54 33.99 -15.32
N SER A 199 10.36 34.72 -16.07
CA SER A 199 10.24 36.17 -16.23
C SER A 199 8.92 36.62 -16.85
N SER A 200 8.24 35.73 -17.60
CA SER A 200 6.88 35.96 -18.11
C SER A 200 5.79 35.90 -17.03
N GLY A 201 6.12 35.45 -15.82
CA GLY A 201 5.17 35.17 -14.74
C GLY A 201 4.56 33.76 -14.78
N GLU A 202 4.73 33.03 -15.88
CA GLU A 202 4.26 31.65 -16.01
C GLU A 202 5.09 30.68 -15.17
N VAL A 203 4.46 29.63 -14.65
CA VAL A 203 5.15 28.55 -13.93
C VAL A 203 5.42 27.40 -14.89
N GLU A 204 6.69 27.03 -15.00
CA GLU A 204 7.16 25.82 -15.66
C GLU A 204 7.32 24.70 -14.64
N ILE A 205 6.76 23.53 -14.95
CA ILE A 205 6.91 22.31 -14.15
C ILE A 205 7.96 21.44 -14.84
N LEU A 206 9.09 21.26 -14.18
CA LEU A 206 10.19 20.43 -14.65
C LEU A 206 10.03 18.99 -14.15
N GLU A 207 10.59 18.03 -14.88
CA GLU A 207 10.68 16.66 -14.37
C GLU A 207 11.51 16.62 -13.08
N SER A 208 10.94 15.97 -12.05
CA SER A 208 11.63 15.80 -10.77
C SER A 208 12.86 14.93 -10.96
N LYS A 209 14.01 15.41 -10.50
CA LYS A 209 15.25 14.63 -10.43
C LYS A 209 15.53 14.13 -9.02
N ALA A 210 14.60 14.30 -8.09
CA ALA A 210 14.69 13.67 -6.79
C ALA A 210 14.79 12.17 -6.98
N LYS A 211 15.66 11.50 -6.20
CA LYS A 211 15.70 10.05 -6.16
C LYS A 211 14.28 9.55 -5.86
N VAL A 212 13.70 8.80 -6.80
CA VAL A 212 12.48 8.03 -6.54
C VAL A 212 12.89 6.92 -5.60
N ASP A 213 12.92 7.24 -4.31
CA ASP A 213 13.13 6.25 -3.27
C ASP A 213 11.80 5.49 -3.16
N VAL A 214 11.63 4.50 -4.05
CA VAL A 214 10.85 3.31 -3.69
C VAL A 214 11.67 2.71 -2.56
N SER A 215 11.36 3.13 -1.33
CA SER A 215 12.03 2.62 -0.13
C SER A 215 12.18 1.11 -0.26
N GLU A 216 13.34 0.55 0.09
CA GLU A 216 13.57 -0.90 0.06
C GLU A 216 12.41 -1.67 0.71
N THR A 217 11.85 -1.10 1.79
CA THR A 217 10.64 -1.59 2.45
C THR A 217 9.41 -1.65 1.53
N THR A 218 9.19 -0.63 0.69
CA THR A 218 8.11 -0.58 -0.32
C THR A 218 8.27 -1.69 -1.36
N THR A 219 9.49 -1.92 -1.85
CA THR A 219 9.75 -3.04 -2.76
C THR A 219 9.46 -4.39 -2.10
N LEU A 220 9.80 -4.56 -0.82
CA LEU A 220 9.49 -5.79 -0.07
C LEU A 220 7.96 -5.97 0.12
N TYR A 221 7.21 -4.90 0.43
CA TYR A 221 5.74 -4.96 0.51
C TYR A 221 5.12 -5.37 -0.84
N MET A 222 5.61 -4.82 -1.95
CA MET A 222 5.16 -5.17 -3.30
C MET A 222 5.46 -6.64 -3.61
N ALA A 223 6.69 -7.09 -3.34
CA ALA A 223 7.11 -8.47 -3.57
C ALA A 223 6.27 -9.47 -2.76
N HIS A 224 5.98 -9.15 -1.49
CA HIS A 224 5.06 -9.95 -0.68
C HIS A 224 3.68 -10.09 -1.34
N GLY A 225 3.05 -8.97 -1.73
CA GLY A 225 1.73 -8.97 -2.35
C GLY A 225 1.68 -9.77 -3.67
N ILE A 226 2.69 -9.63 -4.52
CA ILE A 226 2.80 -10.36 -5.79
C ILE A 226 2.99 -11.85 -5.55
N LEU A 227 3.94 -12.25 -4.69
CA LEU A 227 4.20 -13.66 -4.37
C LEU A 227 2.96 -14.34 -3.78
N MET A 228 2.26 -13.66 -2.87
CA MET A 228 1.03 -14.17 -2.26
C MET A 228 -0.10 -14.31 -3.27
N THR A 229 -0.26 -13.33 -4.17
CA THR A 229 -1.27 -13.39 -5.22
C THR A 229 -1.00 -14.59 -6.14
N PHE A 230 0.20 -14.71 -6.72
CA PHE A 230 0.55 -15.82 -7.62
C PHE A 230 0.45 -17.19 -6.94
N SER A 231 0.90 -17.29 -5.68
CA SER A 231 0.76 -18.51 -4.89
C SER A 231 -0.68 -18.99 -4.85
N TRP A 232 -1.61 -18.15 -4.41
CA TRP A 232 -2.99 -18.55 -4.17
C TRP A 232 -3.83 -18.62 -5.44
N THR A 233 -3.69 -17.65 -6.34
CA THR A 233 -4.57 -17.54 -7.53
C THR A 233 -4.13 -18.43 -8.67
N VAL A 234 -2.82 -18.69 -8.83
CA VAL A 234 -2.28 -19.51 -9.94
C VAL A 234 -1.91 -20.90 -9.46
N PHE A 235 -1.02 -21.02 -8.48
CA PHE A 235 -0.40 -22.31 -8.14
C PHE A 235 -1.33 -23.20 -7.30
N ILE A 236 -1.77 -22.72 -6.14
CA ILE A 236 -2.62 -23.49 -5.22
C ILE A 236 -3.98 -23.79 -5.85
N SER A 237 -4.62 -22.81 -6.50
CA SER A 237 -5.91 -23.00 -7.18
C SER A 237 -5.84 -24.10 -8.26
N THR A 238 -4.82 -24.06 -9.12
CA THR A 238 -4.58 -25.06 -10.17
C THR A 238 -4.31 -26.43 -9.55
N GLY A 239 -3.50 -26.48 -8.50
CA GLY A 239 -3.22 -27.70 -7.75
C GLY A 239 -4.50 -28.35 -7.19
N ILE A 240 -5.44 -27.55 -6.66
CA ILE A 240 -6.74 -28.04 -6.18
C ILE A 240 -7.57 -28.61 -7.34
N LEU A 241 -7.61 -27.93 -8.49
CA LEU A 241 -8.35 -28.43 -9.66
C LEU A 241 -7.79 -29.78 -10.15
N PHE A 242 -6.47 -29.99 -10.13
CA PHE A 242 -5.87 -31.28 -10.48
C PHE A 242 -6.35 -32.43 -9.60
N ALA A 243 -6.40 -32.23 -8.28
CA ALA A 243 -6.90 -33.26 -7.36
C ALA A 243 -8.40 -33.56 -7.52
N ARG A 244 -9.19 -32.59 -8.02
CA ARG A 244 -10.65 -32.72 -8.13
C ARG A 244 -11.15 -33.18 -9.49
N HIS A 245 -10.64 -32.61 -10.57
CA HIS A 245 -11.15 -32.86 -11.92
C HIS A 245 -10.49 -34.09 -12.54
N PHE A 246 -9.22 -34.30 -12.26
CA PHE A 246 -8.37 -35.24 -13.00
C PHE A 246 -8.04 -36.52 -12.23
N ARG A 247 -8.55 -36.68 -11.00
CA ARG A 247 -8.42 -37.94 -10.24
C ARG A 247 -9.16 -39.10 -10.92
N GLU A 248 -10.36 -38.85 -11.45
CA GLU A 248 -11.24 -39.89 -12.00
C GLU A 248 -11.09 -40.10 -13.52
N HIS A 249 -10.65 -39.09 -14.27
CA HIS A 249 -10.75 -39.10 -15.73
C HIS A 249 -9.39 -39.25 -16.45
N TRP A 250 -8.26 -38.96 -15.79
CA TRP A 250 -6.93 -39.08 -16.44
C TRP A 250 -6.52 -40.54 -16.61
N PRO A 251 -5.85 -40.94 -17.72
CA PRO A 251 -5.38 -42.31 -17.91
C PRO A 251 -4.65 -42.85 -16.68
N GLU A 252 -5.03 -44.07 -16.28
CA GLU A 252 -4.47 -44.83 -15.16
C GLU A 252 -2.96 -45.12 -15.30
N THR A 253 -2.31 -44.68 -16.38
CA THR A 253 -0.89 -44.92 -16.66
C THR A 253 -0.02 -44.21 -15.61
N PRO A 254 0.65 -44.97 -14.72
CA PRO A 254 1.52 -44.37 -13.72
C PRO A 254 2.85 -43.98 -14.38
N ILE A 255 3.32 -42.76 -14.12
CA ILE A 255 4.70 -42.37 -14.45
C ILE A 255 5.52 -42.50 -13.16
N MET A 256 6.53 -43.37 -13.19
CA MET A 256 7.33 -43.72 -12.01
C MET A 256 6.47 -44.22 -10.83
N GLY A 257 5.45 -45.04 -11.10
CA GLY A 257 4.60 -45.65 -10.07
C GLY A 257 3.58 -44.72 -9.41
N ILE A 258 3.41 -43.49 -9.91
CA ILE A 258 2.49 -42.47 -9.36
C ILE A 258 1.58 -41.93 -10.47
N LYS A 259 0.28 -41.74 -10.16
CA LYS A 259 -0.71 -41.17 -11.09
C LYS A 259 -0.35 -39.72 -11.48
N ILE A 260 -0.52 -39.35 -12.75
CA ILE A 260 -0.11 -38.04 -13.29
C ILE A 260 -0.79 -36.88 -12.57
N TRP A 261 -2.09 -36.98 -12.27
CA TRP A 261 -2.82 -35.94 -11.53
C TRP A 261 -2.18 -35.64 -10.16
N PHE A 262 -1.61 -36.66 -9.50
CA PHE A 262 -0.99 -36.51 -8.19
C PHE A 262 0.36 -35.81 -8.30
N HIS A 263 1.15 -36.09 -9.35
CA HIS A 263 2.37 -35.34 -9.64
C HIS A 263 2.07 -33.86 -9.90
N LEU A 264 1.05 -33.56 -10.69
CA LEU A 264 0.67 -32.18 -11.00
C LEU A 264 0.12 -31.46 -9.76
N HIS A 265 -0.80 -32.08 -9.02
CA HIS A 265 -1.29 -31.57 -7.74
C HIS A 265 -0.13 -31.23 -6.79
N ARG A 266 0.80 -32.18 -6.58
CA ARG A 266 1.96 -31.98 -5.70
C ARG A 266 2.85 -30.84 -6.21
N THR A 267 3.19 -30.84 -7.50
CA THR A 267 4.14 -29.87 -8.07
C THR A 267 3.61 -28.44 -7.96
N PHE A 268 2.36 -28.20 -8.37
CA PHE A 268 1.74 -26.89 -8.26
C PHE A 268 1.62 -26.44 -6.79
N ASN A 269 1.21 -27.32 -5.88
CA ASN A 269 1.13 -26.95 -4.45
C ASN A 269 2.51 -26.67 -3.83
N MET A 270 3.56 -27.41 -4.20
CA MET A 270 4.90 -27.15 -3.68
C MET A 270 5.48 -25.81 -4.18
N ILE A 271 5.24 -25.44 -5.45
CA ILE A 271 5.64 -24.13 -5.98
C ILE A 271 4.86 -23.00 -5.28
N GLY A 272 3.56 -23.19 -5.06
CA GLY A 272 2.73 -22.26 -4.30
C GLY A 272 3.24 -22.07 -2.88
N ILE A 273 3.47 -23.16 -2.14
CA ILE A 273 4.00 -23.12 -0.77
C ILE A 273 5.39 -22.46 -0.71
N ALA A 274 6.28 -22.77 -1.65
CA ALA A 274 7.59 -22.11 -1.71
C ALA A 274 7.46 -20.58 -1.90
N SER A 275 6.59 -20.16 -2.82
CA SER A 275 6.29 -18.74 -3.06
C SER A 275 5.70 -18.07 -1.80
N MET A 276 4.84 -18.79 -1.08
CA MET A 276 4.21 -18.33 0.16
C MET A 276 5.25 -18.15 1.27
N ILE A 277 6.16 -19.12 1.47
CA ILE A 277 7.25 -19.01 2.46
C ILE A 277 8.14 -17.81 2.14
N CYS A 278 8.55 -17.62 0.87
CA CYS A 278 9.30 -16.44 0.45
C CYS A 278 8.54 -15.14 0.76
N GLY A 279 7.24 -15.10 0.45
CA GLY A 279 6.38 -13.95 0.74
C GLY A 279 6.27 -13.64 2.23
N ILE A 280 6.20 -14.65 3.09
CA ILE A 280 6.19 -14.49 4.56
C ILE A 280 7.53 -13.93 5.05
N VAL A 281 8.65 -14.51 4.62
CA VAL A 281 9.98 -14.06 5.05
C VAL A 281 10.20 -12.60 4.65
N ILE A 282 9.86 -12.24 3.41
CA ILE A 282 10.00 -10.87 2.90
C ILE A 282 9.17 -9.87 3.70
N ILE A 283 7.91 -10.18 4.05
CA ILE A 283 7.08 -9.24 4.82
C ILE A 283 7.57 -9.08 6.26
N PHE A 284 8.10 -10.15 6.87
CA PHE A 284 8.72 -10.04 8.20
C PHE A 284 9.99 -9.20 8.15
N ILE A 285 10.82 -9.34 7.12
CA ILE A 285 11.99 -8.45 6.92
C ILE A 285 11.51 -6.99 6.76
N ALA A 286 10.50 -6.74 5.92
CA ALA A 286 9.94 -5.40 5.70
C ALA A 286 9.34 -4.76 6.96
N LYS A 287 8.94 -5.59 7.94
CA LYS A 287 8.40 -5.19 9.24
C LYS A 287 9.41 -5.33 10.37
N GLU A 288 10.70 -5.54 10.07
CA GLU A 288 11.76 -5.70 11.07
C GLU A 288 11.41 -6.76 12.13
N TRP A 289 10.87 -7.91 11.69
CA TRP A 289 10.41 -9.01 12.52
C TRP A 289 9.31 -8.66 13.53
N THR A 290 8.64 -7.53 13.35
CA THR A 290 7.54 -7.09 14.22
C THR A 290 6.22 -7.72 13.78
N TRP A 291 5.59 -8.46 14.69
CA TRP A 291 4.22 -8.94 14.51
C TRP A 291 3.22 -7.78 14.60
N ILE A 292 2.41 -7.58 13.57
CA ILE A 292 1.37 -6.54 13.51
C ILE A 292 -0.06 -7.06 13.74
N GLY A 293 -0.23 -8.39 13.82
CA GLY A 293 -1.52 -9.01 14.07
C GLY A 293 -1.95 -8.92 15.54
N PRO A 294 -3.09 -9.55 15.87
CA PRO A 294 -3.64 -9.49 17.22
C PRO A 294 -2.66 -10.04 18.25
N SER A 295 -2.57 -9.36 19.39
CA SER A 295 -1.74 -9.77 20.53
C SER A 295 -2.39 -9.31 21.84
N PHE A 296 -2.16 -10.06 22.92
CA PHE A 296 -2.56 -9.67 24.28
C PHE A 296 -1.91 -8.37 24.74
N SER A 297 -0.77 -8.00 24.13
CA SER A 297 -0.04 -6.77 24.44
C SER A 297 -0.58 -5.52 23.72
N ARG A 298 -1.59 -5.67 22.86
CA ARG A 298 -2.19 -4.59 22.08
C ARG A 298 -3.61 -4.29 22.53
N THR A 299 -4.04 -3.04 22.34
CA THR A 299 -5.41 -2.61 22.64
C THR A 299 -6.42 -3.24 21.67
N SER A 300 -7.70 -3.26 22.06
CA SER A 300 -8.77 -3.78 21.20
C SER A 300 -8.89 -3.01 19.87
N GLU A 301 -8.61 -1.71 19.87
CA GLU A 301 -8.63 -0.87 18.67
C GLU A 301 -7.49 -1.25 17.70
N GLU A 302 -6.27 -1.42 18.22
CA GLU A 302 -5.12 -1.86 17.41
C GLU A 302 -5.32 -3.26 16.83
N ASN A 303 -5.85 -4.19 17.63
CA ASN A 303 -6.16 -5.56 17.21
C ASN A 303 -7.24 -5.60 16.11
N GLY A 304 -8.16 -4.64 16.12
CA GLY A 304 -9.26 -4.52 15.15
C GLY A 304 -8.91 -3.85 13.83
N THR A 305 -7.68 -3.35 13.66
CA THR A 305 -7.26 -2.73 12.39
C THR A 305 -7.26 -3.73 11.24
N TRP A 306 -7.59 -3.28 10.01
CA TRP A 306 -7.58 -4.14 8.82
C TRP A 306 -6.22 -4.80 8.56
N SER A 307 -5.12 -4.11 8.89
CA SER A 307 -3.76 -4.67 8.80
C SER A 307 -3.53 -5.80 9.81
N SER A 308 -4.03 -5.66 11.04
CA SER A 308 -3.95 -6.70 12.07
C SER A 308 -4.77 -7.94 11.68
N ILE A 309 -6.01 -7.74 11.22
CA ILE A 309 -6.90 -8.83 10.77
C ILE A 309 -6.30 -9.54 9.54
N HIS A 310 -5.77 -8.79 8.58
CA HIS A 310 -5.06 -9.36 7.42
C HIS A 310 -3.89 -10.26 7.86
N ALA A 311 -3.06 -9.80 8.81
CA ALA A 311 -1.94 -10.58 9.31
C ALA A 311 -2.40 -11.89 10.01
N LEU A 312 -3.48 -11.84 10.80
CA LEU A 312 -4.05 -13.02 11.45
C LEU A 312 -4.55 -14.06 10.44
N LEU A 313 -5.43 -13.64 9.53
CA LEU A 313 -6.05 -14.54 8.56
C LEU A 313 -5.00 -15.09 7.59
N GLY A 314 -4.06 -14.26 7.15
CA GLY A 314 -2.96 -14.63 6.28
C GLY A 314 -2.02 -15.64 6.93
N ALA A 315 -1.57 -15.38 8.15
CA ALA A 315 -0.71 -16.31 8.88
C ALA A 315 -1.42 -17.66 9.14
N THR A 316 -2.69 -17.62 9.56
CA THR A 316 -3.48 -18.84 9.78
C THR A 316 -3.61 -19.66 8.50
N SER A 317 -3.95 -18.98 7.40
CA SER A 317 -4.03 -19.61 6.07
C SER A 317 -2.70 -20.25 5.66
N CYS A 318 -1.59 -19.54 5.84
CA CYS A 318 -0.26 -20.05 5.52
C CYS A 318 0.13 -21.27 6.36
N ILE A 319 -0.12 -21.24 7.67
CA ILE A 319 0.14 -22.38 8.57
C ILE A 319 -0.66 -23.61 8.12
N LEU A 320 -1.95 -23.42 7.81
CA LEU A 320 -2.80 -24.50 7.31
C LEU A 320 -2.31 -25.04 5.96
N ALA A 321 -1.84 -24.20 5.04
CA ALA A 321 -1.29 -24.62 3.76
C ALA A 321 0.05 -25.36 3.90
N ILE A 322 0.98 -24.83 4.68
CA ILE A 322 2.30 -25.42 4.94
C ILE A 322 2.19 -26.76 5.68
N SER A 323 1.16 -26.93 6.51
CA SER A 323 0.90 -28.22 7.18
C SER A 323 0.32 -29.29 6.23
N GLN A 324 -0.21 -28.93 5.05
CA GLN A 324 -0.82 -29.91 4.14
C GLN A 324 0.16 -31.00 3.67
N PRO A 325 1.39 -30.69 3.19
CA PRO A 325 2.36 -31.72 2.83
C PRO A 325 2.79 -32.57 4.02
N LEU A 326 2.92 -31.98 5.22
CA LEU A 326 3.28 -32.71 6.44
C LEU A 326 2.18 -33.70 6.83
N ASN A 327 0.92 -33.27 6.80
CA ASN A 327 -0.23 -34.16 6.98
C ASN A 327 -0.26 -35.26 5.91
N ALA A 328 0.09 -34.94 4.66
CA ALA A 328 0.14 -35.93 3.57
C ALA A 328 1.22 -37.01 3.78
N MET A 329 2.25 -36.78 4.60
CA MET A 329 3.22 -37.82 4.98
C MET A 329 2.62 -38.85 5.96
N LEU A 330 1.60 -38.46 6.72
CA LEU A 330 0.86 -39.36 7.63
C LEU A 330 -0.25 -40.13 6.90
N ARG A 331 -0.32 -40.03 5.56
CA ARG A 331 -1.35 -40.68 4.76
C ARG A 331 -1.22 -42.20 4.80
N CYS A 332 -2.28 -42.87 5.25
CA CYS A 332 -2.41 -44.32 5.20
C CYS A 332 -2.35 -44.88 3.77
N HIS A 333 -1.99 -46.17 3.66
CA HIS A 333 -1.98 -46.88 2.39
C HIS A 333 -3.37 -46.86 1.70
N PRO A 334 -3.45 -46.76 0.36
CA PRO A 334 -4.28 -47.66 -0.43
C PRO A 334 -5.70 -47.94 0.06
N GLY A 335 -5.91 -49.22 0.36
CA GLY A 335 -7.10 -49.80 0.99
C GLY A 335 -6.96 -49.98 2.50
N ALA A 336 -6.44 -48.99 3.23
CA ALA A 336 -6.58 -48.96 4.69
C ALA A 336 -7.93 -48.36 5.09
N ASP A 337 -8.69 -49.03 5.97
CA ASP A 337 -10.03 -48.61 6.40
C ASP A 337 -10.12 -47.18 6.94
N GLN A 338 -9.04 -46.67 7.54
CA GLN A 338 -8.98 -45.33 8.15
C GLN A 338 -8.68 -44.22 7.14
N ARG A 339 -8.47 -44.53 5.85
CA ARG A 339 -8.06 -43.56 4.83
C ARG A 339 -9.08 -42.45 4.59
N PHE A 340 -10.37 -42.73 4.80
CA PHE A 340 -11.41 -41.72 4.67
C PHE A 340 -11.18 -40.56 5.67
N ILE A 341 -10.71 -40.83 6.89
CA ILE A 341 -10.44 -39.80 7.91
C ILE A 341 -9.40 -38.83 7.39
N PHE A 342 -8.28 -39.35 6.88
CA PHE A 342 -7.25 -38.53 6.25
C PHE A 342 -7.82 -37.67 5.11
N ASN A 343 -8.62 -38.27 4.22
CA ASN A 343 -9.21 -37.55 3.08
C ASN A 343 -10.11 -36.40 3.55
N TYR A 344 -10.95 -36.60 4.57
CA TYR A 344 -11.80 -35.54 5.13
C TYR A 344 -10.99 -34.44 5.79
N ILE A 345 -10.00 -34.78 6.62
CA ILE A 345 -9.16 -33.80 7.32
C ILE A 345 -8.32 -32.99 6.32
N HIS A 346 -7.62 -33.65 5.39
CA HIS A 346 -6.79 -33.00 4.38
C HIS A 346 -7.63 -32.05 3.51
N ARG A 347 -8.81 -32.50 3.08
CA ARG A 347 -9.75 -31.71 2.29
C ARG A 347 -10.30 -30.52 3.07
N GLY A 348 -10.70 -30.72 4.32
CA GLY A 348 -11.25 -29.68 5.19
C GLY A 348 -10.22 -28.59 5.47
N LEU A 349 -9.04 -28.97 5.94
CA LEU A 349 -7.97 -28.02 6.25
C LEU A 349 -7.51 -27.25 4.99
N GLY A 350 -7.41 -27.92 3.84
CA GLY A 350 -7.07 -27.27 2.57
C GLY A 350 -8.13 -26.26 2.11
N PHE A 351 -9.41 -26.59 2.25
CA PHE A 351 -10.50 -25.66 1.93
C PHE A 351 -10.53 -24.46 2.87
N THR A 352 -10.36 -24.68 4.18
CA THR A 352 -10.27 -23.59 5.17
C THR A 352 -9.08 -22.67 4.87
N ALA A 353 -7.91 -23.23 4.55
CA ALA A 353 -6.73 -22.46 4.18
C ALA A 353 -7.02 -21.55 2.98
N LEU A 354 -7.66 -22.09 1.94
CA LEU A 354 -8.06 -21.34 0.74
C LEU A 354 -9.02 -20.19 1.09
N MET A 355 -10.11 -20.45 1.83
CA MET A 355 -11.09 -19.41 2.15
C MET A 355 -10.46 -18.25 2.95
N LEU A 356 -9.61 -18.58 3.94
CA LEU A 356 -8.84 -17.59 4.69
C LEU A 356 -7.89 -16.78 3.79
N ALA A 357 -7.24 -17.41 2.81
CA ALA A 357 -6.39 -16.72 1.86
C ALA A 357 -7.17 -15.74 0.98
N LEU A 358 -8.30 -16.16 0.44
CA LEU A 358 -9.14 -15.31 -0.41
C LEU A 358 -9.62 -14.08 0.39
N MET A 359 -10.09 -14.27 1.62
CA MET A 359 -10.45 -13.18 2.52
C MET A 359 -9.26 -12.24 2.79
N THR A 360 -8.07 -12.80 3.05
CA THR A 360 -6.84 -12.03 3.33
C THR A 360 -6.45 -11.15 2.13
N ILE A 361 -6.49 -11.71 0.92
CA ILE A 361 -6.19 -10.98 -0.32
C ILE A 361 -7.24 -9.88 -0.56
N MET A 362 -8.52 -10.17 -0.31
CA MET A 362 -9.59 -9.18 -0.45
C MET A 362 -9.47 -8.03 0.54
N ILE A 363 -9.08 -8.31 1.80
CA ILE A 363 -8.83 -7.26 2.80
C ILE A 363 -7.72 -6.34 2.32
N ALA A 364 -6.62 -6.90 1.80
CA ALA A 364 -5.54 -6.09 1.25
C ALA A 364 -6.05 -5.25 0.06
N ALA A 365 -6.72 -5.87 -0.91
CA ALA A 365 -7.18 -5.19 -2.12
C ALA A 365 -8.16 -4.03 -1.83
N ILE A 366 -9.07 -4.20 -0.86
CA ILE A 366 -10.12 -3.22 -0.55
C ILE A 366 -9.66 -2.17 0.47
N HIS A 367 -8.99 -2.59 1.54
CA HIS A 367 -8.77 -1.73 2.71
C HIS A 367 -7.36 -1.14 2.80
N PHE A 368 -6.40 -1.60 2.00
CA PHE A 368 -5.07 -0.99 2.01
C PHE A 368 -5.07 0.20 1.07
N GLU A 369 -5.07 1.41 1.64
CA GLU A 369 -5.00 2.67 0.90
C GLU A 369 -3.77 2.74 -0.01
N SER A 370 -2.67 2.09 0.38
CA SER A 370 -1.45 2.02 -0.44
C SER A 370 -1.63 1.24 -1.75
N LEU A 371 -2.63 0.35 -1.82
CA LEU A 371 -2.97 -0.38 -3.03
C LEU A 371 -4.05 0.35 -3.85
N ASN A 372 -5.00 1.05 -3.20
CA ASN A 372 -6.08 1.80 -3.83
C ASN A 372 -6.73 1.07 -5.03
N MET A 373 -7.11 -0.20 -4.85
CA MET A 373 -7.71 -0.98 -5.93
C MET A 373 -9.19 -0.59 -6.11
N THR A 374 -9.48 0.51 -6.79
CA THR A 374 -10.86 1.01 -6.96
C THR A 374 -11.45 0.76 -8.35
N ASN A 375 -10.75 0.02 -9.21
CA ASN A 375 -11.05 -0.12 -10.64
C ASN A 375 -11.04 -1.59 -11.12
N ILE A 376 -10.82 -1.78 -12.43
CA ILE A 376 -10.70 -3.06 -13.15
C ILE A 376 -9.92 -4.13 -12.36
N PRO A 377 -8.75 -3.87 -11.74
CA PRO A 377 -7.99 -4.90 -11.00
C PRO A 377 -8.78 -5.55 -9.86
N LEU A 378 -9.55 -4.75 -9.10
CA LEU A 378 -10.41 -5.28 -8.04
C LEU A 378 -11.55 -6.10 -8.64
N ALA A 379 -12.20 -5.59 -9.70
CA ALA A 379 -13.33 -6.26 -10.34
C ALA A 379 -12.93 -7.64 -10.91
N VAL A 380 -11.80 -7.74 -11.61
CA VAL A 380 -11.33 -9.02 -12.17
C VAL A 380 -10.92 -10.01 -11.07
N LEU A 381 -10.34 -9.53 -9.97
CA LEU A 381 -9.97 -10.37 -8.82
C LEU A 381 -11.21 -10.92 -8.10
N VAL A 382 -12.20 -10.06 -7.83
CA VAL A 382 -13.48 -10.45 -7.22
C VAL A 382 -14.21 -11.45 -8.10
N LEU A 383 -14.32 -11.16 -9.40
CA LEU A 383 -15.00 -12.05 -10.36
C LEU A 383 -14.32 -13.41 -10.42
N PHE A 384 -12.98 -13.45 -10.45
CA PHE A 384 -12.23 -14.69 -10.41
C PHE A 384 -12.51 -15.49 -9.13
N PHE A 385 -12.53 -14.85 -7.96
CA PHE A 385 -12.83 -15.54 -6.69
C PHE A 385 -14.26 -16.09 -6.67
N ILE A 386 -15.24 -15.32 -7.13
CA ILE A 386 -16.64 -15.77 -7.21
C ILE A 386 -16.74 -17.00 -8.13
N ILE A 387 -16.21 -16.90 -9.35
CA ILE A 387 -16.25 -18.01 -10.31
C ILE A 387 -15.54 -19.24 -9.75
N PHE A 388 -14.36 -19.06 -9.14
CA PHE A 388 -13.59 -20.18 -8.59
C PHE A 388 -14.34 -20.87 -7.44
N VAL A 389 -14.94 -20.12 -6.52
CA VAL A 389 -15.76 -20.68 -5.44
C VAL A 389 -16.99 -21.40 -6.00
N LEU A 390 -17.66 -20.84 -7.00
CA LEU A 390 -18.80 -21.48 -7.66
C LEU A 390 -18.41 -22.79 -8.36
N VAL A 391 -17.25 -22.83 -9.01
CA VAL A 391 -16.71 -24.07 -9.60
C VAL A 391 -16.47 -25.11 -8.50
N LEU A 392 -15.82 -24.75 -7.39
CA LEU A 392 -15.58 -25.69 -6.29
C LEU A 392 -16.89 -26.18 -5.65
N ALA A 393 -17.86 -25.28 -5.42
CA ALA A 393 -19.15 -25.62 -4.86
C ALA A 393 -19.98 -26.53 -5.80
N GLY A 394 -19.99 -26.23 -7.10
CA GLY A 394 -20.63 -27.07 -8.10
C GLY A 394 -20.02 -28.47 -8.16
N MET A 395 -18.70 -28.58 -8.01
CA MET A 395 -18.01 -29.87 -7.98
C MET A 395 -18.33 -30.69 -6.73
N GLU A 396 -18.38 -30.06 -5.55
CA GLU A 396 -18.84 -30.75 -4.33
C GLU A 396 -20.30 -31.19 -4.46
N PHE A 397 -21.16 -30.35 -5.04
CA PHE A 397 -22.56 -30.70 -5.29
C PHE A 397 -22.68 -31.93 -6.21
N LEU A 398 -21.94 -31.97 -7.32
CA LEU A 398 -21.92 -33.13 -8.22
C LEU A 398 -21.41 -34.40 -7.54
N THR A 399 -20.37 -34.27 -6.69
CA THR A 399 -19.81 -35.38 -5.93
C THR A 399 -20.85 -35.96 -4.95
N VAL A 400 -21.54 -35.09 -4.21
CA VAL A 400 -22.60 -35.48 -3.28
C VAL A 400 -23.77 -36.10 -4.03
N ARG A 401 -24.19 -35.51 -5.15
CA ARG A 401 -25.30 -36.04 -5.96
C ARG A 401 -25.01 -37.44 -6.49
N ARG A 402 -23.82 -37.67 -7.06
CA ARG A 402 -23.38 -39.02 -7.49
C ARG A 402 -23.36 -40.02 -6.35
N ALA A 403 -22.94 -39.58 -5.15
CA ALA A 403 -22.91 -40.45 -3.97
C ALA A 403 -24.32 -40.85 -3.50
N LEU A 404 -25.29 -39.93 -3.61
CA LEU A 404 -26.70 -40.20 -3.32
C LEU A 404 -27.34 -41.11 -4.39
N GLU A 405 -27.02 -40.89 -5.67
CA GLU A 405 -27.55 -41.66 -6.81
C GLU A 405 -27.02 -43.12 -6.84
N ASN A 406 -25.73 -43.34 -6.55
CA ASN A 406 -25.09 -44.65 -6.66
C ASN A 406 -25.21 -45.53 -5.39
N GLY A 407 -25.68 -44.97 -4.28
CA GLY A 407 -25.72 -45.64 -2.98
C GLY A 407 -24.33 -45.97 -2.40
N PRO A 408 -24.23 -46.30 -1.10
CA PRO A 408 -22.94 -46.48 -0.40
C PRO A 408 -22.09 -47.65 -0.90
N LYS A 409 -22.61 -48.55 -1.75
CA LYS A 409 -21.93 -49.80 -2.16
C LYS A 409 -21.07 -49.70 -3.43
N LYS A 410 -21.27 -48.70 -4.31
CA LYS A 410 -20.46 -48.57 -5.54
C LYS A 410 -19.28 -47.62 -5.44
N ILE A 411 -19.20 -46.82 -4.37
CA ILE A 411 -18.09 -45.86 -4.18
C ILE A 411 -16.84 -46.57 -3.62
N ALA A 412 -17.03 -47.67 -2.87
CA ALA A 412 -15.93 -48.51 -2.39
C ALA A 412 -15.26 -49.29 -3.54
N GLU A 413 -16.03 -49.79 -4.51
CA GLU A 413 -15.51 -50.59 -5.63
C GLU A 413 -14.70 -49.77 -6.65
N VAL A 414 -14.93 -48.45 -6.70
CA VAL A 414 -14.15 -47.52 -7.54
C VAL A 414 -12.85 -47.07 -6.87
N ASP A 415 -12.71 -47.26 -5.54
CA ASP A 415 -11.47 -46.95 -4.81
C ASP A 415 -10.52 -48.17 -4.71
N ASP A 416 -10.92 -49.37 -5.17
CA ASP A 416 -10.27 -50.65 -4.80
C ASP A 416 -9.94 -51.66 -5.93
N SER A 417 -9.90 -51.27 -7.22
CA SER A 417 -9.41 -52.19 -8.28
C SER A 417 -7.88 -52.23 -8.40
N TYR A 418 -7.19 -52.66 -7.35
CA TYR A 418 -5.77 -53.06 -7.46
C TYR A 418 -5.39 -54.18 -6.48
N THR A 419 -5.92 -55.38 -6.71
CA THR A 419 -5.18 -56.61 -6.41
C THR A 419 -5.30 -57.54 -7.61
N GLY A 420 -4.16 -57.84 -8.23
CA GLY A 420 -4.09 -58.88 -9.24
C GLY A 420 -4.47 -60.21 -8.61
N ASP A 421 -5.57 -60.78 -9.08
CA ASP A 421 -5.65 -62.23 -9.24
C ASP A 421 -6.24 -62.54 -10.62
N SER A 422 -5.52 -63.39 -11.32
CA SER A 422 -5.78 -63.82 -12.68
C SER A 422 -6.98 -64.75 -12.72
N SER A 423 -8.16 -64.23 -13.07
CA SER A 423 -9.18 -65.03 -13.74
C SER A 423 -10.05 -64.18 -14.68
N SER A 424 -9.89 -64.50 -15.96
CA SER A 424 -10.65 -64.12 -17.15
C SER A 424 -12.11 -63.66 -16.96
N GLN A 425 -12.39 -62.40 -17.30
CA GLN A 425 -13.38 -62.04 -18.32
C GLN A 425 -12.90 -60.83 -19.11
N GLN A 426 -12.51 -61.07 -20.35
CA GLN A 426 -12.08 -60.05 -21.31
C GLN A 426 -13.33 -59.39 -21.89
N GLN A 427 -13.90 -58.41 -21.19
CA GLN A 427 -14.84 -57.48 -21.83
C GLN A 427 -14.03 -56.46 -22.64
N GLN A 428 -14.11 -56.56 -23.97
CA GLN A 428 -13.63 -55.51 -24.85
C GLN A 428 -14.32 -54.18 -24.48
N PRO A 429 -13.58 -53.07 -24.28
CA PRO A 429 -14.20 -51.77 -24.05
C PRO A 429 -15.02 -51.41 -25.29
N SER A 430 -16.30 -51.06 -25.10
CA SER A 430 -17.12 -50.57 -26.20
C SER A 430 -16.51 -49.26 -26.72
N THR A 431 -16.47 -49.11 -28.05
CA THR A 431 -15.95 -47.90 -28.72
C THR A 431 -16.67 -46.62 -28.26
N ALA A 432 -17.94 -46.73 -27.86
CA ALA A 432 -18.74 -45.64 -27.31
C ALA A 432 -18.26 -45.16 -25.92
N GLY A 433 -17.85 -46.08 -25.02
CA GLY A 433 -17.33 -45.71 -23.69
C GLY A 433 -15.99 -44.98 -23.78
N ASN A 434 -15.09 -45.44 -24.65
CA ASN A 434 -13.83 -44.75 -24.91
C ASN A 434 -14.00 -43.34 -25.51
N GLU A 435 -15.07 -43.12 -26.29
CA GLU A 435 -15.33 -41.82 -26.92
C GLU A 435 -15.97 -40.82 -25.95
N GLU A 436 -16.85 -41.29 -25.05
CA GLU A 436 -17.43 -40.50 -23.95
C GLU A 436 -16.38 -40.08 -22.92
N ASP A 437 -15.51 -41.00 -22.51
CA ASP A 437 -14.38 -40.71 -21.62
C ASP A 437 -13.39 -39.73 -22.25
N ARG A 438 -13.09 -39.89 -23.55
CA ARG A 438 -12.25 -38.94 -24.30
C ARG A 438 -12.88 -37.54 -24.35
N ARG A 439 -14.19 -37.45 -24.60
CA ARG A 439 -14.92 -36.17 -24.66
C ARG A 439 -14.96 -35.47 -23.30
N THR A 440 -15.16 -36.23 -22.23
CA THR A 440 -15.13 -35.73 -20.85
C THR A 440 -13.74 -35.23 -20.47
N ASN A 441 -12.69 -35.99 -20.82
CA ASN A 441 -11.30 -35.58 -20.61
C ASN A 441 -10.93 -34.30 -21.35
N LEU A 442 -11.32 -34.19 -22.62
CA LEU A 442 -11.12 -32.98 -23.40
C LEU A 442 -11.85 -31.78 -22.78
N PHE A 443 -13.08 -31.97 -22.28
CA PHE A 443 -13.83 -30.91 -21.61
C PHE A 443 -13.14 -30.44 -20.31
N LEU A 444 -12.70 -31.37 -19.45
CA LEU A 444 -12.00 -31.05 -18.21
C LEU A 444 -10.66 -30.36 -18.48
N LEU A 445 -9.93 -30.81 -19.50
CA LEU A 445 -8.69 -30.17 -19.95
C LEU A 445 -8.93 -28.72 -20.42
N ASN A 446 -10.02 -28.48 -21.16
CA ASN A 446 -10.40 -27.11 -21.56
C ASN A 446 -10.71 -26.23 -20.35
N ILE A 447 -11.46 -26.73 -19.36
CA ILE A 447 -11.74 -25.99 -18.10
C ILE A 447 -10.42 -25.61 -17.42
N LEU A 448 -9.48 -26.54 -17.33
CA LEU A 448 -8.18 -26.30 -16.71
C LEU A 448 -7.37 -25.24 -17.47
N ILE A 449 -7.30 -25.32 -18.80
CA ILE A 449 -6.58 -24.36 -19.64
C ILE A 449 -7.19 -22.96 -19.46
N VAL A 450 -8.53 -22.87 -19.46
CA VAL A 450 -9.23 -21.60 -19.22
C VAL A 450 -8.93 -21.08 -17.83
N HIS A 451 -9.03 -21.90 -16.78
CA HIS A 451 -8.71 -21.51 -15.41
C HIS A 451 -7.28 -20.98 -15.30
N LEU A 452 -6.30 -21.75 -15.78
CA LEU A 452 -4.89 -21.37 -15.68
C LEU A 452 -4.62 -20.06 -16.43
N SER A 453 -5.21 -19.89 -17.62
CA SER A 453 -5.07 -18.67 -18.41
C SER A 453 -5.67 -17.46 -17.67
N VAL A 454 -6.90 -17.59 -17.16
CA VAL A 454 -7.58 -16.52 -16.41
C VAL A 454 -6.84 -16.20 -15.11
N ALA A 455 -6.40 -17.22 -14.37
CA ALA A 455 -5.65 -17.06 -13.13
C ALA A 455 -4.35 -16.27 -13.35
N ILE A 456 -3.60 -16.60 -14.40
CA ILE A 456 -2.37 -15.88 -14.77
C ILE A 456 -2.69 -14.43 -15.15
N ILE A 457 -3.71 -14.21 -16.00
CA ILE A 457 -4.12 -12.86 -16.41
C ILE A 457 -4.49 -12.01 -15.19
N VAL A 458 -5.31 -12.55 -14.29
CA VAL A 458 -5.73 -11.86 -13.07
C VAL A 458 -4.52 -11.55 -12.18
N ALA A 459 -3.64 -12.53 -11.95
CA ALA A 459 -2.44 -12.34 -11.14
C ALA A 459 -1.50 -11.27 -11.73
N VAL A 460 -1.35 -11.25 -13.06
CA VAL A 460 -0.54 -10.25 -13.77
C VAL A 460 -1.18 -8.86 -13.69
N ILE A 461 -2.49 -8.73 -13.90
CA ILE A 461 -3.19 -7.44 -13.76
C ILE A 461 -3.03 -6.89 -12.34
N VAL A 462 -3.23 -7.73 -11.33
CA VAL A 462 -3.05 -7.36 -9.92
C VAL A 462 -1.61 -6.98 -9.64
N ALA A 463 -0.62 -7.73 -10.13
CA ALA A 463 0.79 -7.42 -9.95
C ALA A 463 1.20 -6.10 -10.62
N ILE A 464 0.74 -5.84 -11.85
CA ILE A 464 0.98 -4.57 -12.54
C ILE A 464 0.36 -3.42 -11.75
N HIS A 465 -0.83 -3.60 -11.18
CA HIS A 465 -1.48 -2.58 -10.35
C HIS A 465 -0.68 -2.33 -9.06
N ILE A 466 -0.24 -3.38 -8.36
CA ILE A 466 0.64 -3.26 -7.17
C ILE A 466 1.91 -2.48 -7.52
N ILE A 467 2.52 -2.75 -8.68
CA ILE A 467 3.72 -2.02 -9.11
C ILE A 467 3.41 -0.54 -9.36
N LYS A 468 2.32 -0.26 -10.07
CA LYS A 468 1.92 1.13 -10.37
C LYS A 468 1.46 1.91 -9.16
N SER A 469 0.85 1.29 -8.15
CA SER A 469 0.38 1.99 -6.95
C SER A 469 1.53 2.45 -6.04
N HIS A 470 2.72 1.87 -6.24
CA HIS A 470 3.92 2.13 -5.45
C HIS A 470 5.08 2.77 -6.23
N SER A 471 4.93 2.93 -7.55
CA SER A 471 5.82 3.74 -8.41
C SER A 471 5.39 5.20 -8.36
#